data_AF-K1U563-F1
#
_entry.id   AF-K1U563-F1
#
_cell.length_a   1.000
_cell.length_b   1.000
_cell.length_c   1.000
_cell.angle_alpha   90.00
_cell.angle_beta   90.00
_cell.angle_gamma   90.00
#
_symmetry.space_group_name_H-M   'P 1'
#
loop_
_entity.id
_entity.type
_entity.pdbx_description
1 polymer ?
#
loop_
_entity_poly.entity_id
_entity_poly.type
_entity_poly.pdbx_seq_one_letter_code
_entity_poly.pdbx_strand_id
1 'polypeptide(L)' 'MQEYQLDFVTYCVGNLADRLNMSASKVYKMLRSTDILNGYMIPCYDVLHTFGKEYIMDDLISLLKKRGALK' A
#
# COMPACT_ATOMS: atom_id res chain seq x y z
N MET A 1 -13.16 -8.28 2.65
CA MET A 1 -11.98 -8.28 1.76
C MET A 1 -11.91 -9.67 1.16
N GLN A 2 -11.80 -9.78 -0.16
CA GLN A 2 -11.65 -11.07 -0.84
C GLN A 2 -10.21 -11.56 -0.69
N GLU A 3 -9.96 -12.87 -0.85
CA GLU A 3 -8.65 -13.50 -0.64
C GLU A 3 -7.54 -12.82 -1.48
N TYR A 4 -7.78 -12.61 -2.76
CA TYR A 4 -6.83 -11.95 -3.66
C TYR A 4 -6.49 -10.49 -3.26
N GLN A 5 -7.43 -9.79 -2.61
CA GLN A 5 -7.20 -8.44 -2.12
C GLN A 5 -6.32 -8.48 -0.86
N LEU A 6 -6.51 -9.50 -0.01
CA LEU A 6 -5.66 -9.72 1.16
C LEU A 6 -4.23 -10.04 0.74
N ASP A 7 -4.05 -10.90 -0.26
CA ASP A 7 -2.73 -11.25 -0.80
C ASP A 7 -2.03 -10.02 -1.37
N PHE A 8 -2.75 -9.22 -2.15
CA PHE A 8 -2.23 -7.98 -2.72
C PHE A 8 -1.85 -6.95 -1.64
N VAL A 9 -2.70 -6.77 -0.63
CA VAL A 9 -2.40 -5.87 0.49
C VAL A 9 -1.18 -6.36 1.27
N THR A 10 -1.11 -7.66 1.54
CA THR A 10 0.01 -8.29 2.27
C THR A 10 1.31 -8.14 1.49
N TYR A 11 1.27 -8.39 0.18
CA TYR A 11 2.38 -8.16 -0.73
C TYR A 11 2.87 -6.70 -0.70
N CYS A 12 1.95 -5.74 -0.83
CA CYS A 12 2.29 -4.33 -0.82
C CYS A 12 2.89 -3.88 0.52
N VAL A 13 2.30 -4.33 1.64
CA VAL A 13 2.79 -4.00 2.98
C VAL A 13 4.22 -4.51 3.18
N GLY A 14 4.52 -5.75 2.79
CA GLY A 14 5.86 -6.32 2.89
C GLY A 14 6.89 -5.55 2.06
N ASN A 15 6.60 -5.31 0.79
CA ASN A 15 7.54 -4.60 -0.10
C ASN A 15 7.76 -3.14 0.33
N LEU A 16 6.72 -2.46 0.82
CA LEU A 16 6.85 -1.11 1.38
C LEU A 16 7.66 -1.12 2.69
N ALA A 17 7.49 -2.14 3.53
CA ALA A 17 8.27 -2.30 4.76
C ALA A 17 9.77 -2.37 4.46
N ASP A 18 10.14 -3.20 3.49
CA ASP A 18 11.53 -3.33 3.03
C ASP A 18 12.04 -2.02 2.41
N ARG A 19 11.26 -1.40 1.51
CA ARG A 19 11.67 -0.18 0.79
C ARG A 19 11.81 1.03 1.72
N LEU A 20 10.97 1.14 2.74
CA LEU A 20 10.98 2.26 3.69
C LEU A 20 11.85 1.98 4.92
N ASN A 21 12.43 0.80 5.04
CA ASN A 21 13.12 0.33 6.25
C ASN A 21 12.26 0.52 7.51
N MET A 22 11.00 0.08 7.44
CA MET A 22 10.02 0.18 8.52
C MET A 22 9.39 -1.19 8.80
N SER A 23 8.81 -1.38 9.99
CA SER A 23 8.05 -2.61 10.25
C SER A 23 6.77 -2.65 9.42
N ALA A 24 6.38 -3.85 8.96
CA ALA A 24 5.12 -4.09 8.27
C ALA A 24 3.90 -3.56 9.05
N SER A 25 3.91 -3.69 10.38
CA SER A 25 2.87 -3.15 11.26
C SER A 25 2.75 -1.62 11.16
N LYS A 26 3.89 -0.90 11.13
CA LYS A 26 3.90 0.56 10.96
C LYS A 26 3.39 0.96 9.57
N VAL A 27 3.80 0.26 8.52
CA VAL A 27 3.33 0.49 7.15
C VAL A 27 1.82 0.26 7.04
N TYR A 28 1.33 -0.88 7.51
CA TYR A 28 -0.10 -1.19 7.53
C TYR A 28 -0.91 -0.11 8.28
N LYS A 29 -0.41 0.33 9.44
CA LYS A 29 -1.06 1.39 10.21
C LYS A 29 -1.13 2.70 9.41
N MET A 30 -0.05 3.10 8.72
CA MET A 30 -0.04 4.29 7.88
C MET A 30 -1.04 4.19 6.71
N LEU A 31 -1.05 3.06 5.99
CA LEU A 31 -1.98 2.82 4.88
C LEU A 31 -3.44 2.86 5.34
N ARG A 32 -3.73 2.28 6.52
CA ARG A 32 -5.08 2.28 7.11
C ARG A 32 -5.48 3.67 7.62
N SER A 33 -4.59 4.36 8.34
CA SER A 33 -4.91 5.66 8.96
C SER A 33 -5.06 6.79 7.94
N THR A 34 -4.43 6.65 6.77
CA THR A 34 -4.56 7.61 5.67
C THR A 34 -5.68 7.25 4.70
N ASP A 35 -6.46 6.20 4.95
CA ASP A 35 -7.48 5.69 4.03
C ASP A 35 -6.94 5.21 2.67
N ILE A 36 -5.63 4.93 2.54
CA ILE A 36 -5.06 4.36 1.31
C ILE A 36 -5.51 2.91 1.17
N LEU A 37 -5.60 2.17 2.28
CA LEU A 37 -6.04 0.78 2.25
C LEU A 37 -7.49 0.65 1.77
N ASN A 38 -8.43 1.34 2.43
CA ASN A 38 -9.86 1.19 2.16
C ASN A 38 -10.36 2.09 1.03
N GLY A 39 -9.77 3.27 0.85
CA GLY A 39 -10.18 4.24 -0.17
C GLY A 39 -9.40 4.15 -1.48
N TYR A 40 -8.37 3.32 -1.59
CA TYR A 40 -7.57 3.20 -2.82
C TYR A 40 -7.17 1.77 -3.17
N MET A 41 -6.43 1.06 -2.31
CA MET A 41 -5.89 -0.27 -2.63
C MET A 41 -6.99 -1.30 -2.89
N ILE A 42 -7.99 -1.38 -2.01
CA ILE A 42 -9.08 -2.36 -2.14
C ILE A 42 -10.02 -2.00 -3.31
N PRO A 43 -10.53 -0.74 -3.43
CA PRO A 43 -11.44 -0.39 -4.51
C PRO A 43 -10.80 -0.42 -5.90
N CYS A 44 -9.51 -0.10 -5.99
CA CYS A 44 -8.79 -0.05 -7.27
C CYS A 44 -8.01 -1.33 -7.58
N TYR A 45 -8.27 -2.43 -6.85
CA TYR A 45 -7.54 -3.69 -7.01
C TYR A 45 -7.46 -4.14 -8.47
N ASP A 46 -8.58 -4.17 -9.18
CA ASP A 46 -8.68 -4.69 -10.56
C ASP A 46 -7.72 -4.01 -11.54
N VAL A 47 -7.35 -2.77 -11.27
CA VAL A 47 -6.38 -2.02 -12.05
C VAL A 47 -4.99 -2.15 -11.44
N LEU A 48 -4.86 -1.95 -10.13
CA LEU A 48 -3.58 -1.92 -9.43
C LEU A 48 -2.78 -3.21 -9.57
N HIS A 49 -3.43 -4.38 -9.47
CA HIS A 49 -2.75 -5.67 -9.51
C HIS A 49 -2.17 -6.03 -10.89
N THR A 50 -2.51 -5.26 -11.93
CA THR A 50 -1.98 -5.43 -13.29
C THR A 50 -0.68 -4.68 -13.52
N PHE A 51 -0.32 -3.73 -12.65
CA PHE A 51 0.90 -2.94 -12.76
C PHE A 51 2.12 -3.67 -12.19
N GLY A 52 3.30 -3.26 -12.66
CA GLY A 52 4.56 -3.75 -12.13
C GLY A 52 4.82 -3.27 -10.70
N LYS A 53 5.57 -4.07 -9.94
CA LYS A 53 5.95 -3.81 -8.55
C LYS A 53 6.43 -2.37 -8.31
N GLU A 54 7.40 -1.92 -9.10
CA GLU A 54 8.05 -0.61 -8.90
C GLU A 54 7.06 0.55 -8.98
N TYR A 55 6.17 0.50 -9.97
CA TYR A 55 5.11 1.50 -10.13
C TYR A 55 4.19 1.56 -8.91
N ILE A 56 3.72 0.40 -8.43
CA ILE A 56 2.80 0.33 -7.28
C ILE A 56 3.49 0.85 -6.01
N MET A 57 4.77 0.50 -5.80
CA MET A 57 5.51 0.95 -4.64
C MET A 57 5.68 2.47 -4.64
N ASP A 58 6.07 3.05 -5.78
CA ASP A 58 6.28 4.49 -5.90
C ASP A 58 4.97 5.28 -5.75
N ASP A 59 3.87 4.75 -6.29
CA ASP A 59 2.55 5.36 -6.16
C ASP A 59 2.05 5.34 -4.70
N LEU A 60 2.14 4.20 -4.01
CA LEU A 60 1.75 4.11 -2.60
C LEU A 60 2.60 5.01 -1.69
N ILE A 61 3.91 5.12 -1.96
CA ILE A 61 4.80 6.06 -1.27
C ILE A 61 4.39 7.51 -1.54
N SER A 62 4.07 7.84 -2.79
CA SER A 62 3.58 9.17 -3.18
C SER A 62 2.29 9.53 -2.45
N LEU A 63 1.34 8.60 -2.36
CA LEU A 63 0.09 8.78 -1.62
C LEU A 63 0.33 8.95 -0.13
N LEU A 64 1.21 8.16 0.49
CA LEU A 64 1.57 8.29 1.89
C LEU A 64 2.19 9.67 2.20
N LYS A 65 3.01 10.20 1.29
CA LYS A 65 3.57 11.55 1.39
C LYS A 65 2.51 12.64 1.23
N LYS A 66 1.66 12.54 0.19
CA LYS A 66 0.55 13.49 -0.06
C LYS A 66 -0.43 13.54 1.11
N ARG A 67 -0.64 12.41 1.81
CA ARG A 67 -1.52 12.30 2.97
C ARG A 67 -0.80 12.53 4.31
N GLY A 68 0.47 12.96 4.28
CA GLY A 68 1.23 13.38 5.47
C GLY A 68 1.66 12.26 6.43
N ALA A 69 1.53 10.99 6.05
CA ALA A 69 1.96 9.86 6.88
C ALA A 69 3.44 9.52 6.72
N LEU A 70 4.05 9.91 5.60
CA LEU A 70 5.46 9.73 5.32
C LEU A 70 6.08 11.09 4.95
N LYS A 71 7.25 11.39 5.53
CA LYS A 71 8.03 12.61 5.21
C LYS A 71 9.02 12.32 4.09
#